data_AF-A0A3R7I532-F1
#
_entry.id   AF-A0A3R7I532-F1
#
_cell.length_a   1.000
_cell.length_b   1.000
_cell.length_c   1.000
_cell.angle_alpha   90.00
_cell.angle_beta   90.00
_cell.angle_gamma   90.00
#
_symmetry.space_group_name_H-M   'P 1'
#
loop_
_entity.id
_entity.type
_entity.pdbx_description
1 polymer ?
#
loop_
_entity_poly.entity_id
_entity_poly.type
_entity_poly.pdbx_seq_one_letter_code
_entity_poly.pdbx_strand_id
1 'polypeptide(L)'
;MKTLRISDDAHQKLTALLGELTAQTMKMQTYTDAIESLLSQSVILPPELLNQIESFIEENKHLGYTTREEFIRDAVRWRLRFLKEEYEYIEIPKGEYEKLQQAIKELETPFLSVNDFIEHQIKTLLDKYEEWTSQKEDYKRKK
;
A
#
# COMPACT_ATOMS: atom_id res chain seq x y z
N MET A 1 5.60 -41.04 17.83
CA MET A 1 6.53 -40.13 17.14
C MET A 1 6.02 -39.89 15.73
N LYS A 2 5.88 -38.63 15.31
CA LYS A 2 5.61 -38.28 13.92
C LYS A 2 6.96 -37.93 13.29
N THR A 3 7.39 -38.66 12.29
CA THR A 3 8.66 -38.43 11.59
C THR A 3 8.39 -37.58 10.35
N LEU A 4 8.92 -36.36 10.33
CA LEU A 4 8.87 -35.47 9.18
C LEU A 4 10.19 -35.61 8.43
N ARG A 5 10.14 -36.03 7.16
CA ARG A 5 11.30 -35.97 6.28
C ARG A 5 11.39 -34.55 5.72
N ILE A 6 12.49 -33.89 6.01
CA ILE A 6 12.74 -32.51 5.60
C ILE A 6 13.86 -32.55 4.58
N SER A 7 13.73 -31.82 3.47
CA SER A 7 14.82 -31.64 2.50
C SER A 7 15.94 -30.77 3.10
N ASP A 8 17.15 -30.88 2.57
CA ASP A 8 18.29 -30.08 3.05
C ASP A 8 18.02 -28.57 2.96
N ASP A 9 17.32 -28.12 1.91
CA ASP A 9 16.92 -26.71 1.74
C ASP A 9 15.92 -26.26 2.81
N ALA A 10 14.90 -27.08 3.09
CA ALA A 10 13.94 -26.78 4.15
C ALA A 10 14.61 -26.81 5.55
N HIS A 11 15.58 -27.70 5.76
CA HIS A 11 16.36 -27.74 6.99
C HIS A 11 17.22 -26.47 7.17
N GLN A 12 17.89 -26.00 6.11
CA GLN A 12 18.64 -24.74 6.15
C GLN A 12 17.75 -23.54 6.50
N LYS A 13 16.61 -23.40 5.81
CA LYS A 13 15.65 -22.30 6.07
C LYS A 13 15.09 -22.33 7.49
N LEU A 14 14.70 -23.52 7.98
CA LEU A 14 14.22 -23.68 9.35
C LEU A 14 15.31 -23.37 10.38
N THR A 15 16.57 -23.71 10.10
CA THR A 15 17.70 -23.42 11.00
C THR A 15 18.00 -21.93 11.07
N ALA A 16 17.92 -21.21 9.94
CA ALA A 16 18.03 -19.76 9.91
C ALA A 16 16.93 -19.11 10.77
N LEU A 17 15.69 -19.56 10.57
CA LEU A 17 14.53 -19.05 11.32
C LEU A 17 14.62 -19.35 12.83
N LEU A 18 15.19 -20.49 13.22
CA LEU A 18 15.51 -20.78 14.63
C LEU A 18 16.51 -19.79 15.22
N GLY A 19 17.54 -19.42 14.46
CA GLY A 19 18.51 -18.41 14.87
C GLY A 19 17.84 -17.05 15.11
N GLU A 20 16.98 -16.63 14.19
CA GLU A 20 16.22 -15.38 14.31
C GLU A 20 15.29 -15.37 15.52
N LEU A 21 14.50 -16.43 15.70
CA LEU A 21 13.58 -16.56 16.84
C LEU A 21 14.33 -16.62 18.18
N THR A 22 15.48 -17.31 18.22
CA THR A 22 16.32 -17.37 19.43
C THR A 22 16.87 -15.98 19.76
N ALA A 23 17.28 -15.20 18.75
CA ALA A 23 17.74 -13.83 18.94
C ALA A 23 16.60 -12.91 19.42
N GLN A 24 15.41 -13.01 18.84
CA GLN A 24 14.25 -12.19 19.21
C GLN A 24 13.74 -12.49 20.62
N THR A 25 13.68 -13.77 20.99
CA THR A 25 13.09 -14.21 22.27
C THR A 25 14.13 -14.35 23.39
N MET A 26 15.43 -14.29 23.06
CA MET A 26 16.57 -14.59 23.95
C MET A 26 16.48 -15.97 24.62
N LYS A 27 15.77 -16.92 24.00
CA LYS A 27 15.59 -18.29 24.49
C LYS A 27 15.83 -19.28 23.36
N MET A 28 16.64 -20.31 23.59
CA MET A 28 16.10 -21.68 23.63
C MET A 28 15.02 -22.14 22.62
N GLN A 29 15.09 -21.93 21.29
CA GLN A 29 14.00 -22.38 20.39
C GLN A 29 14.24 -23.77 19.78
N THR A 30 13.16 -24.48 19.47
CA THR A 30 13.16 -25.78 18.78
C THR A 30 12.52 -25.69 17.39
N TYR A 31 12.84 -26.63 16.50
CA TYR A 31 12.20 -26.69 15.16
C TYR A 31 10.68 -26.70 15.22
N THR A 32 10.08 -27.23 16.28
CA THR A 32 8.64 -27.19 16.51
C THR A 32 8.15 -25.76 16.70
N ASP A 33 8.83 -24.97 17.54
CA ASP A 33 8.51 -23.56 17.77
C ASP A 33 8.67 -22.72 16.50
N ALA A 34 9.69 -23.03 15.68
CA ALA A 34 9.89 -22.41 14.38
C ALA A 34 8.74 -22.72 13.39
N ILE A 35 8.29 -23.97 13.36
CA ILE A 35 7.15 -24.39 12.52
C ILE A 35 5.85 -23.74 13.00
N GLU A 36 5.60 -23.70 14.31
CA GLU A 36 4.42 -23.03 14.87
C GLU A 36 4.44 -21.53 14.60
N SER A 37 5.60 -20.88 14.74
CA SER A 37 5.77 -19.47 14.37
C SER A 37 5.45 -19.24 12.90
N LEU A 38 5.99 -20.08 12.00
CA LEU A 38 5.69 -20.00 10.57
C LEU A 38 4.21 -20.16 10.29
N LEU A 39 3.54 -21.16 10.86
CA LEU A 39 2.12 -21.40 10.66
C LEU A 39 1.26 -20.25 11.22
N SER A 40 1.65 -19.66 12.33
CA SER A 40 0.91 -18.55 12.97
C SER A 40 1.09 -17.21 12.25
N GLN A 41 2.25 -16.97 11.65
CA GLN A 41 2.56 -15.73 10.93
C GLN A 41 2.22 -15.83 9.43
N SER A 42 2.16 -17.05 8.89
CA SER A 42 1.83 -17.27 7.49
C SER A 42 0.36 -17.02 7.22
N VAL A 43 0.08 -16.23 6.20
CA VAL A 43 -1.25 -16.16 5.59
C VAL A 43 -1.27 -17.15 4.44
N ILE A 44 -2.10 -18.19 4.56
CA ILE A 44 -2.30 -19.15 3.48
C ILE A 44 -3.30 -18.56 2.50
N LEU A 45 -2.84 -18.19 1.31
CA LEU A 45 -3.69 -17.69 0.24
C LEU A 45 -4.14 -18.83 -0.68
N PRO A 46 -5.36 -18.77 -1.24
CA PRO A 46 -5.82 -19.73 -2.24
C PRO A 46 -4.89 -19.75 -3.46
N PRO A 47 -4.59 -20.94 -4.02
CA PRO A 47 -3.69 -21.07 -5.16
C PRO A 47 -4.20 -20.34 -6.40
N GLU A 48 -5.52 -20.22 -6.56
CA GLU A 48 -6.13 -19.49 -7.67
C GLU A 48 -5.75 -18.01 -7.64
N LEU A 49 -5.77 -17.39 -6.45
CA LEU A 49 -5.39 -15.99 -6.26
C LEU A 49 -3.89 -15.79 -6.50
N LEU A 50 -3.06 -16.71 -6.01
CA LEU A 50 -1.61 -16.65 -6.24
C LEU A 50 -1.28 -16.72 -7.74
N ASN A 51 -1.96 -17.59 -8.49
CA ASN A 51 -1.80 -17.70 -9.93
C ASN A 51 -2.27 -16.44 -10.65
N GLN A 52 -3.40 -15.85 -10.23
CA GLN A 52 -3.88 -14.57 -10.80
C GLN A 52 -2.88 -13.44 -10.59
N ILE A 53 -2.27 -13.36 -9.39
CA ILE A 53 -1.24 -12.35 -9.10
C ILE A 53 -0.02 -12.55 -10.02
N GLU A 54 0.42 -13.79 -10.22
CA GLU A 54 1.53 -14.06 -11.15
C GLU A 54 1.22 -13.66 -12.58
N SER A 55 0.08 -14.10 -13.11
CA SER A 55 -0.33 -13.73 -14.47
C SER A 55 -0.40 -12.21 -14.62
N PHE A 56 -0.94 -11.51 -13.61
CA PHE A 56 -0.99 -10.05 -13.61
C PHE A 56 0.40 -9.40 -13.63
N ILE A 57 1.34 -9.90 -12.82
CA ILE A 57 2.73 -9.39 -12.79
C ILE A 57 3.43 -9.64 -14.13
N GLU A 58 3.23 -10.82 -14.73
CA GLU A 58 3.83 -11.17 -16.02
C GLU A 58 3.28 -10.32 -17.18
N GLU A 59 1.98 -10.03 -17.18
CA GLU A 59 1.34 -9.15 -18.17
C GLU A 59 1.73 -7.68 -17.97
N ASN A 60 1.94 -7.25 -16.72
CA ASN A 60 2.14 -5.86 -16.35
C ASN A 60 3.54 -5.59 -15.79
N LYS A 61 4.58 -6.15 -16.41
CA LYS A 61 5.99 -5.94 -16.00
C LYS A 61 6.41 -4.46 -15.92
N HIS A 62 5.73 -3.59 -16.64
CA HIS A 62 5.96 -2.15 -16.60
C HIS A 62 5.63 -1.50 -15.24
N LEU A 63 4.85 -2.17 -14.39
CA LEU A 63 4.50 -1.72 -13.04
C LEU A 63 5.64 -1.97 -12.03
N GLY A 64 6.69 -2.70 -12.42
CA GLY A 64 7.88 -2.89 -11.59
C GLY A 64 7.77 -3.97 -10.50
N TYR A 65 6.63 -4.65 -10.38
CA TYR A 65 6.49 -5.78 -9.46
C TYR A 65 7.37 -6.95 -9.89
N THR A 66 8.17 -7.46 -8.96
CA THR A 66 9.09 -8.59 -9.23
C THR A 66 8.69 -9.88 -8.53
N THR A 67 7.95 -9.77 -7.44
CA THR A 67 7.55 -10.91 -6.59
C THR A 67 6.09 -10.79 -6.16
N ARG A 68 5.45 -11.93 -5.88
CA ARG A 68 4.05 -11.97 -5.41
C ARG A 68 3.92 -11.28 -4.04
N GLU A 69 4.92 -11.45 -3.19
CA GLU A 69 5.00 -10.89 -1.85
C GLU A 69 5.03 -9.36 -1.88
N GLU A 70 5.74 -8.77 -2.83
CA GLU A 70 5.79 -7.32 -3.04
C GLU A 70 4.40 -6.77 -3.41
N PHE A 71 3.73 -7.43 -4.36
CA PHE A 71 2.38 -7.06 -4.78
C PHE A 71 1.37 -7.16 -3.63
N ILE A 72 1.37 -8.28 -2.90
CA ILE A 72 0.47 -8.49 -1.75
C ILE A 72 0.75 -7.46 -0.65
N ARG A 73 2.02 -7.17 -0.37
CA ARG A 73 2.40 -6.18 0.64
C ARG A 73 1.88 -4.80 0.30
N ASP A 74 1.99 -4.37 -0.96
CA ASP A 74 1.49 -3.06 -1.35
C ASP A 74 -0.04 -3.01 -1.32
N ALA A 75 -0.73 -4.05 -1.81
CA ALA A 75 -2.18 -4.14 -1.75
C ALA A 75 -2.72 -4.06 -0.30
N VAL A 76 -2.09 -4.78 0.64
CA VAL A 76 -2.47 -4.74 2.06
C VAL A 76 -2.18 -3.36 2.67
N ARG A 77 -1.01 -2.75 2.38
CA ARG A 77 -0.69 -1.40 2.85
C ARG A 77 -1.67 -0.37 2.32
N TRP A 78 -2.03 -0.46 1.04
CA TRP A 78 -3.02 0.40 0.43
C TRP A 78 -4.37 0.28 1.14
N ARG A 79 -4.83 -0.95 1.40
CA ARG A 79 -6.10 -1.17 2.12
C ARG A 79 -6.06 -0.65 3.56
N LEU A 80 -4.94 -0.77 4.25
CA LEU A 80 -4.77 -0.22 5.59
C LEU A 80 -4.76 1.31 5.60
N ARG A 81 -4.08 1.96 4.64
CA ARG A 81 -4.10 3.43 4.50
C ARG A 81 -5.52 3.94 4.24
N PHE A 82 -6.26 3.26 3.38
CA PHE A 82 -7.66 3.56 3.09
C PHE A 82 -8.53 3.48 4.35
N LEU A 83 -8.44 2.39 5.12
CA LEU A 83 -9.27 2.18 6.32
C LEU A 83 -8.87 3.06 7.50
N LYS A 84 -7.65 3.59 7.53
CA LYS A 84 -7.19 4.53 8.55
C LYS A 84 -7.57 5.99 8.27
N GLU A 85 -8.29 6.25 7.17
CA GLU A 85 -8.68 7.60 6.72
C GLU A 85 -7.47 8.54 6.55
N GLU A 86 -6.27 7.99 6.32
CA GLU A 86 -5.07 8.80 6.07
C GLU A 86 -5.19 9.56 4.74
N TYR A 87 -6.04 9.08 3.82
CA TYR A 87 -6.32 9.67 2.51
C TYR A 87 -7.78 9.47 2.11
N GLU A 88 -8.44 10.53 1.63
CA GLU A 88 -9.67 10.42 0.86
C GLU A 88 -9.32 10.22 -0.62
N TYR A 89 -9.92 9.20 -1.24
CA TYR A 89 -9.73 8.89 -2.65
C TYR A 89 -10.93 9.41 -3.44
N ILE A 90 -10.67 10.22 -4.46
CA ILE A 90 -11.67 10.65 -5.42
C ILE A 90 -11.60 9.68 -6.60
N GLU A 91 -12.63 8.86 -6.77
CA GLU A 91 -12.76 8.02 -7.96
C GLU A 91 -13.25 8.88 -9.14
N ILE A 92 -12.42 8.96 -10.18
CA ILE A 92 -12.75 9.63 -11.44
C ILE A 92 -12.83 8.57 -12.52
N PRO A 93 -13.94 8.46 -13.28
CA PRO A 93 -14.02 7.56 -14.41
C PRO A 93 -12.87 7.78 -15.39
N LYS A 94 -12.18 6.71 -15.79
CA LYS A 94 -10.99 6.80 -16.64
C LYS A 94 -11.22 7.61 -17.92
N GLY A 95 -12.37 7.44 -18.56
CA GLY A 95 -12.72 8.19 -19.78
C GLY A 95 -12.90 9.69 -19.55
N GLU A 96 -13.35 10.12 -18.37
CA GLU A 96 -13.45 11.54 -18.02
C GLU A 96 -12.08 12.11 -17.67
N TYR A 97 -11.27 11.36 -16.92
CA TYR A 97 -9.90 11.72 -16.60
C TYR A 97 -9.06 11.95 -17.87
N GLU A 98 -9.14 11.04 -18.84
CA GLU A 98 -8.40 11.14 -20.11
C GLU A 98 -8.84 12.35 -20.95
N LYS A 99 -10.16 12.60 -21.04
CA LYS A 99 -10.70 13.78 -21.73
C LYS A 99 -10.25 15.07 -21.06
N LEU A 100 -10.28 15.12 -19.73
CA LEU A 100 -9.82 16.29 -18.97
C LEU A 100 -8.32 16.50 -19.14
N GLN A 101 -7.54 15.42 -19.17
CA GLN A 101 -6.10 15.46 -19.42
C GLN A 101 -5.77 15.97 -20.83
N GLN A 102 -6.58 15.61 -21.83
CA GLN A 102 -6.47 16.15 -23.19
C GLN A 102 -6.85 17.64 -23.21
N ALA A 103 -7.98 18.01 -22.61
CA ALA A 103 -8.43 19.39 -22.53
C ALA A 103 -7.38 20.30 -21.87
N ILE A 104 -6.75 19.87 -20.78
CA ILE A 104 -5.68 20.61 -20.09
C ILE A 104 -4.48 20.88 -21.01
N LYS A 105 -4.09 19.88 -21.82
CA LYS A 105 -2.99 20.00 -22.78
C LYS A 105 -3.34 20.90 -23.97
N GLU A 106 -4.55 20.77 -24.50
CA GLU A 106 -4.98 21.49 -25.70
C GLU A 106 -5.39 22.94 -25.41
N LEU A 107 -5.91 23.22 -24.22
CA LEU A 107 -6.34 24.57 -23.81
C LEU A 107 -5.20 25.42 -23.24
N GLU A 108 -3.95 24.92 -23.25
CA GLU A 108 -2.76 25.57 -22.67
C GLU A 108 -3.03 26.13 -21.26
N THR A 109 -3.79 25.38 -20.46
CA THR A 109 -4.09 25.79 -19.09
C THR A 109 -2.80 25.86 -18.26
N PRO A 110 -2.76 26.65 -17.16
CA PRO A 110 -1.56 26.74 -16.32
C PRO A 110 -1.24 25.44 -15.56
N PHE A 111 -2.04 24.38 -15.73
CA PHE A 111 -1.91 23.11 -15.03
C PHE A 111 -1.17 22.09 -15.90
N LEU A 112 -0.27 21.32 -15.29
CA LEU A 112 0.52 20.31 -16.00
C LEU A 112 -0.30 19.01 -16.22
N SER A 113 -1.24 18.72 -15.32
CA SER A 113 -2.05 17.50 -15.34
C SER A 113 -3.39 17.69 -14.63
N VAL A 114 -4.29 16.71 -14.78
CA VAL A 114 -5.54 16.66 -14.02
C VAL A 114 -5.27 16.68 -12.51
N ASN A 115 -4.24 15.98 -12.05
CA ASN A 115 -3.89 15.93 -10.63
C ASN A 115 -3.45 17.31 -10.11
N ASP A 116 -2.63 18.02 -10.90
CA ASP A 116 -2.16 19.36 -10.58
C ASP A 116 -3.32 20.37 -10.54
N PHE A 117 -4.27 20.25 -11.49
CA PHE A 117 -5.51 21.03 -11.45
C PHE A 117 -6.30 20.80 -10.17
N ILE A 118 -6.53 19.54 -9.79
CA ILE A 118 -7.27 19.19 -8.57
C ILE A 118 -6.54 19.72 -7.32
N GLU A 119 -5.24 19.51 -7.22
CA GLU A 119 -4.44 19.96 -6.08
C GLU A 119 -4.47 21.49 -5.95
N HIS A 120 -4.38 22.21 -7.07
CA HIS A 120 -4.47 23.67 -7.07
C HIS A 120 -5.85 24.18 -6.65
N GLN A 121 -6.93 23.55 -7.11
CA GLN A 121 -8.29 23.91 -6.68
C GLN A 121 -8.49 23.67 -5.19
N ILE A 122 -7.97 22.56 -4.65
CA ILE A 122 -8.01 22.25 -3.22
C ILE A 122 -7.29 23.35 -2.42
N LYS A 123 -6.04 23.67 -2.77
CA LYS A 123 -5.25 24.70 -2.06
C LYS A 123 -5.94 26.06 -2.11
N THR A 124 -6.37 26.49 -3.30
CA THR A 124 -7.03 27.79 -3.48
C THR A 124 -8.31 27.91 -2.64
N LEU A 125 -9.08 26.83 -2.50
CA LEU A 125 -10.29 26.82 -1.67
C LEU A 125 -9.96 26.86 -0.18
N LEU A 126 -8.94 26.13 0.26
CA LEU A 126 -8.50 26.14 1.65
C LEU A 126 -7.94 27.51 2.04
N ASP A 127 -7.11 28.12 1.21
CA ASP A 127 -6.55 29.47 1.44
C ASP A 127 -7.67 30.51 1.59
N LYS A 128 -8.68 30.48 0.70
CA LYS A 128 -9.85 31.36 0.80
C LYS A 128 -10.64 31.14 2.10
N TYR A 129 -10.73 29.90 2.57
CA TYR A 129 -11.41 29.58 3.81
C TYR A 129 -10.61 30.06 5.05
N GLU A 130 -9.29 29.95 5.02
CA GLU A 130 -8.40 30.48 6.05
C GLU A 130 -8.45 32.02 6.14
N GLU A 131 -8.46 32.70 4.98
CA GLU A 131 -8.63 34.16 4.94
C GLU A 131 -9.98 34.59 5.51
N TRP A 132 -11.06 33.89 5.16
CA TRP A 132 -12.40 34.18 5.66
C TRP A 132 -12.51 33.95 7.18
N THR A 133 -11.95 32.86 7.69
CA THR A 133 -11.95 32.57 9.12
C THR A 133 -11.15 33.61 9.91
N SER A 134 -9.99 34.02 9.41
CA SER A 134 -9.17 35.08 10.00
C SER A 134 -9.90 36.43 10.07
N GLN A 135 -10.55 36.84 8.97
CA GLN A 135 -11.34 38.07 8.94
C GLN A 135 -12.53 38.03 9.91
N LYS A 136 -13.15 36.86 10.07
CA LYS A 136 -14.27 36.66 11.00
C LYS A 136 -13.83 36.72 12.47
N GLU A 137 -12.65 36.19 12.79
CA GLU A 137 -12.08 36.29 14.14
C GLU A 137 -11.68 37.73 14.49
N ASP A 138 -11.06 38.45 13.55
CA ASP A 138 -10.71 39.86 13.73
C ASP A 138 -11.93 40.76 13.90
N TYR A 139 -13.01 40.48 13.16
CA TYR A 139 -14.27 41.20 13.32
C TYR A 139 -14.92 40.93 14.69
N LYS A 140 -14.79 39.71 15.22
CA LYS A 140 -15.28 39.37 16.57
C LYS A 140 -14.42 39.97 17.69
N ARG A 141 -13.10 40.11 17.50
CA ARG A 141 -12.18 40.72 18.49
C ARG A 141 -12.31 42.24 18.58
N LYS A 142 -12.76 42.90 17.50
CA LYS A 142 -13.00 44.35 17.45
C LYS A 142 -14.37 44.78 17.99
N LYS A 143 -15.21 43.85 18.43
CA LYS A 143 -16.54 44.09 18.96
C LYS A 143 -16.58 43.78 20.45
#